data_AF-A0A552LC85-F1
#
_entry.id   AF-A0A552LC85-F1
#
_cell.length_a   1.000
_cell.length_b   1.000
_cell.length_c   1.000
_cell.angle_alpha   90.00
_cell.angle_beta   90.00
_cell.angle_gamma   90.00
#
_symmetry.space_group_name_H-M   'P 1'
#
loop_
_entity.id
_entity.type
_entity.pdbx_description
1 polymer ?
#
loop_
_entity_poly.entity_id
_entity_poly.type
_entity_poly.pdbx_seq_one_letter_code
_entity_poly.pdbx_strand_id
1 'polypeptide(L)'
;CSISGDTTAHAKPHPEPLFEAARRLALRPQDCWYVGDDLRDIQAGKAAGMPTLAAGWGYCGHSEPVDWAADVIADSPAHIIDMLATT
;
A
#
# COMPACT_ATOMS: atom_id res chain seq x y z
N CYS A 1 9.95 -10.32 5.79
CA CYS A 1 9.36 -10.92 4.58
C CYS A 1 9.69 -10.00 3.39
N SER A 2 10.14 -10.53 2.24
CA SER A 2 10.34 -9.74 1.02
C SER A 2 9.51 -10.33 -0.13
N ILE A 3 8.84 -9.48 -0.90
CA ILE A 3 8.08 -9.77 -2.11
C ILE A 3 8.65 -8.90 -3.23
N SER A 4 8.99 -9.49 -4.36
CA SER A 4 9.55 -8.81 -5.54
C SER A 4 8.75 -9.15 -6.79
N GLY A 5 9.08 -8.52 -7.93
CA GLY A 5 8.27 -8.59 -9.16
C GLY A 5 8.09 -9.99 -9.75
N ASP A 6 8.95 -10.93 -9.38
CA ASP A 6 8.95 -12.33 -9.79
C ASP A 6 8.38 -13.29 -8.71
N THR A 7 7.99 -12.76 -7.55
CA THR A 7 7.50 -13.59 -6.43
C THR A 7 6.11 -14.17 -6.68
N THR A 8 5.29 -13.50 -7.51
CA THR A 8 3.96 -13.98 -7.91
C THR A 8 3.80 -13.85 -9.41
N ALA A 9 2.80 -14.53 -9.99
CA ALA A 9 2.50 -14.45 -11.41
C ALA A 9 1.98 -13.08 -11.86
N HIS A 10 1.62 -12.18 -10.92
CA HIS A 10 1.00 -10.90 -11.22
C HIS A 10 1.75 -9.74 -10.56
N ALA A 11 1.84 -8.62 -11.27
CA ALA A 11 2.31 -7.36 -10.72
C ALA A 11 1.12 -6.49 -10.27
N LYS A 12 1.40 -5.47 -9.45
CA LYS A 12 0.44 -4.39 -9.16
C LYS A 12 -0.09 -3.82 -10.48
N PRO A 13 -1.40 -3.57 -10.63
CA PRO A 13 -2.38 -3.39 -9.54
C PRO A 13 -3.07 -4.68 -9.06
N HIS A 14 -2.64 -5.87 -9.52
CA HIS A 14 -3.21 -7.12 -9.02
C HIS A 14 -2.89 -7.31 -7.51
N PRO A 15 -3.83 -7.81 -6.68
CA PRO A 15 -3.62 -7.91 -5.23
C PRO A 15 -2.73 -9.08 -4.79
N GLU A 16 -2.42 -10.02 -5.68
CA GLU A 16 -1.66 -11.25 -5.37
C GLU A 16 -0.34 -11.00 -4.61
N PRO A 17 0.51 -10.02 -4.97
CA PRO A 17 1.73 -9.74 -4.20
C PRO A 17 1.45 -9.35 -2.74
N LEU A 18 0.33 -8.70 -2.46
CA LEU A 18 -0.07 -8.26 -1.11
C LEU A 18 -0.65 -9.43 -0.31
N PHE A 19 -1.44 -10.30 -0.95
CA PHE A 19 -1.89 -11.54 -0.30
C PHE A 19 -0.72 -12.44 0.09
N GLU A 20 0.28 -12.58 -0.79
CA GLU A 20 1.48 -13.34 -0.47
C GLU A 20 2.27 -12.71 0.69
N ALA A 21 2.35 -11.37 0.76
CA ALA A 21 2.94 -10.67 1.89
C ALA A 21 2.21 -10.98 3.21
N ALA A 22 0.88 -10.83 3.23
CA ALA A 22 0.05 -11.11 4.42
C ALA A 22 0.16 -12.58 4.86
N ARG A 23 0.14 -13.52 3.91
CA ARG A 23 0.30 -14.96 4.17
C ARG A 23 1.64 -15.26 4.83
N ARG A 24 2.75 -14.69 4.34
CA ARG A 24 4.09 -14.87 4.92
C ARG A 24 4.24 -14.23 6.30
N LEU A 25 3.46 -13.20 6.60
CA LEU A 25 3.40 -12.56 7.92
C LEU A 25 2.41 -13.27 8.87
N ALA A 26 1.63 -14.24 8.37
CA ALA A 26 0.53 -14.88 9.10
C ALA A 26 -0.50 -13.88 9.65
N LEU A 27 -0.79 -12.82 8.89
CA LEU A 27 -1.77 -11.79 9.20
C LEU A 27 -2.93 -11.83 8.19
N ARG A 28 -4.09 -11.32 8.61
CA ARG A 28 -5.19 -11.08 7.65
C ARG A 28 -4.88 -9.79 6.87
N PRO A 29 -5.29 -9.67 5.59
CA PRO A 29 -5.08 -8.44 4.83
C PRO A 29 -5.63 -7.19 5.54
N GLN A 30 -6.77 -7.30 6.22
CA GLN A 30 -7.40 -6.18 6.93
C GLN A 30 -6.57 -5.69 8.13
N ASP A 31 -5.64 -6.51 8.63
CA ASP A 31 -4.72 -6.15 9.71
C ASP A 31 -3.39 -5.58 9.17
N CYS A 32 -3.27 -5.39 7.86
CA CYS A 32 -2.07 -4.90 7.19
C CYS A 32 -2.36 -3.59 6.46
N TRP A 33 -1.63 -2.53 6.81
CA TRP A 33 -1.61 -1.32 6.01
C TRP A 33 -0.75 -1.50 4.76
N TYR A 34 -1.25 -1.05 3.61
CA TYR A 34 -0.47 -0.96 2.39
C TYR A 34 -0.10 0.49 2.09
N VAL A 35 1.20 0.77 2.05
CA VAL A 35 1.78 2.10 1.81
C VAL A 35 2.46 2.10 0.45
N GLY A 36 2.11 3.05 -0.43
CA GLY A 36 2.71 3.15 -1.76
C GLY A 36 2.59 4.54 -2.40
N ASP A 37 3.41 4.78 -3.41
CA ASP A 37 3.59 6.09 -4.08
C ASP A 37 3.21 6.07 -5.57
N ASP A 38 2.47 5.04 -5.99
CA ASP A 38 1.92 4.88 -7.34
C ASP A 38 0.43 4.53 -7.27
N LEU A 39 -0.38 4.99 -8.23
CA LEU A 39 -1.80 4.65 -8.32
C LEU A 39 -2.05 3.12 -8.25
N ARG A 40 -1.19 2.32 -8.87
CA ARG A 40 -1.32 0.85 -8.88
C ARG A 40 -1.15 0.25 -7.50
N ASP A 41 -0.47 0.95 -6.60
CA ASP A 41 -0.26 0.53 -5.22
C ASP A 41 -1.56 0.61 -4.45
N ILE A 42 -2.26 1.75 -4.59
CA ILE A 42 -3.55 1.98 -3.96
C ILE A 42 -4.60 1.03 -4.53
N GLN A 43 -4.60 0.82 -5.85
CA GLN A 43 -5.48 -0.15 -6.49
C GLN A 43 -5.26 -1.58 -5.98
N ALA A 44 -4.00 -2.02 -5.86
CA ALA A 44 -3.66 -3.33 -5.32
C ALA A 44 -4.08 -3.47 -3.85
N GLY A 45 -3.81 -2.46 -3.02
CA GLY A 45 -4.19 -2.44 -1.60
C GLY A 45 -5.70 -2.55 -1.40
N LYS A 46 -6.49 -1.76 -2.14
CA LYS A 46 -7.94 -1.85 -2.10
C LYS A 46 -8.46 -3.19 -2.59
N ALA A 47 -7.92 -3.71 -3.69
CA ALA A 47 -8.30 -5.03 -4.20
C ALA A 47 -7.96 -6.16 -3.21
N ALA A 48 -6.91 -5.98 -2.40
CA ALA A 48 -6.54 -6.89 -1.32
C ALA A 48 -7.37 -6.72 -0.04
N GLY A 49 -8.22 -5.69 0.05
CA GLY A 49 -8.97 -5.36 1.26
C GLY A 49 -8.07 -4.86 2.40
N MET A 50 -6.92 -4.25 2.08
CA MET A 50 -6.00 -3.63 3.02
C MET A 50 -6.34 -2.14 3.15
N PRO A 51 -6.27 -1.54 4.36
CA PRO A 51 -6.18 -0.08 4.50
C PRO A 51 -5.01 0.48 3.69
N THR A 52 -5.26 1.53 2.93
CA THR A 52 -4.31 2.11 1.97
C THR A 52 -3.86 3.49 2.37
N LEU A 53 -2.55 3.73 2.29
CA LEU A 53 -1.94 5.03 2.50
C LEU A 53 -1.12 5.41 1.27
N ALA A 54 -1.46 6.54 0.65
CA ALA A 54 -0.66 7.13 -0.41
C ALA A 54 0.47 7.97 0.18
N ALA A 55 1.69 7.65 -0.21
CA ALA A 55 2.89 8.40 0.15
C ALA A 55 3.04 9.60 -0.78
N GLY A 56 2.55 10.77 -0.36
CA GLY A 56 2.58 12.02 -1.14
C GLY A 56 3.97 12.64 -1.34
N TRP A 57 5.01 12.03 -0.78
CA TRP A 57 6.42 12.42 -0.93
C TRP A 57 7.22 11.50 -1.87
N GLY A 58 6.58 10.52 -2.50
CA GLY A 58 7.25 9.56 -3.39
C GLY A 58 7.36 10.04 -4.83
N TYR A 59 7.49 9.09 -5.77
CA TYR A 59 7.66 9.42 -7.19
C TYR A 59 6.41 10.05 -7.79
N CYS A 60 5.22 9.69 -7.29
CA CYS A 60 3.89 10.20 -7.63
C CYS A 60 3.55 10.32 -9.13
N GLY A 61 4.39 9.82 -10.04
CA GLY A 61 4.09 9.62 -11.45
C GLY A 61 3.52 10.85 -12.17
N HIS A 62 2.47 10.60 -12.98
CA HIS A 62 1.77 11.62 -13.78
C HIS A 62 0.37 11.96 -13.23
N SER A 63 0.06 11.51 -12.01
CA SER A 63 -1.26 11.64 -11.40
C SER A 63 -1.10 11.95 -9.93
N GLU A 64 -1.98 12.75 -9.35
CA GLU A 64 -1.81 13.18 -7.98
C GLU A 64 -2.41 12.17 -6.98
N PRO A 65 -1.77 11.91 -5.83
CA PRO A 65 -2.30 11.04 -4.77
C PRO A 65 -3.74 11.32 -4.36
N VAL A 66 -4.16 12.59 -4.46
CA VAL A 66 -5.53 13.04 -4.17
C VAL A 66 -6.59 12.36 -5.04
N ASP A 67 -6.22 11.92 -6.25
CA ASP A 67 -7.13 11.28 -7.20
C ASP A 67 -7.17 9.74 -7.06
N TRP A 68 -6.31 9.14 -6.24
CA TRP A 68 -6.15 7.68 -6.18
C TRP A 68 -7.14 6.98 -5.24
N ALA A 69 -7.95 7.77 -4.53
CA ALA A 69 -8.92 7.30 -3.53
C ALA A 69 -8.30 6.52 -2.36
N ALA A 70 -7.03 6.73 -2.01
CA ALA A 70 -6.42 6.12 -0.83
C ALA A 70 -7.18 6.48 0.45
N ASP A 71 -7.13 5.60 1.47
CA ASP A 71 -7.84 5.85 2.73
C ASP A 71 -7.17 6.98 3.53
N VAL A 72 -5.85 7.12 3.39
CA VAL A 72 -5.06 8.23 3.92
C VAL A 72 -4.05 8.70 2.88
N ILE A 73 -3.79 10.00 2.86
CA ILE A 73 -2.65 10.59 2.15
C ILE A 73 -1.74 11.17 3.22
N ALA A 74 -0.46 10.84 3.14
CA ALA A 74 0.52 11.42 4.04
C ALA A 74 1.54 12.24 3.24
N ASP A 75 1.98 13.36 3.82
CA ASP A 75 2.87 14.32 3.15
C ASP A 75 4.36 14.10 3.47
N SER A 76 4.67 13.24 4.46
CA SER A 76 6.03 12.81 4.76
C SER A 76 6.06 11.44 5.47
N PRO A 77 7.21 10.74 5.47
CA PRO A 77 7.36 9.52 6.26
C PRO A 77 7.08 9.71 7.76
N ALA A 78 7.36 10.91 8.30
CA ALA A 78 7.13 11.22 9.72
C ALA A 78 5.64 11.18 10.08
N HIS A 79 4.76 11.59 9.17
CA HIS A 79 3.31 11.54 9.37
C HIS A 79 2.82 10.10 9.64
N ILE A 80 3.45 9.08 9.03
CA ILE A 80 3.12 7.67 9.33
C ILE A 80 3.41 7.34 10.80
N ILE A 81 4.54 7.82 11.33
CA ILE A 81 4.93 7.58 12.73
C ILE A 81 3.94 8.24 13.69
N ASP A 82 3.55 9.48 13.40
CA ASP A 82 2.58 10.23 14.21
C ASP A 82 1.20 9.53 14.25
N MET A 83 0.76 8.97 13.13
CA MET A 83 -0.49 8.18 13.07
C MET A 83 -0.40 6.91 13.94
N LEU A 84 0.72 6.18 13.87
CA LEU A 84 0.91 4.97 14.67
C LEU A 84 1.00 5.25 16.17
N ALA A 85 1.49 6.43 16.56
CA ALA A 85 1.58 6.83 17.97
C ALA A 85 0.21 7.16 18.61
N THR A 86 -0.83 7.32 17.79
CA THR A 86 -2.16 7.78 18.22
C THR A 86 -3.21 6.65 18.20
N THR A 87 -2.81 5.43 17.89
CA THR A 87 -3.67 4.22 17.82
C THR A 87 -3.35 3.25 18.95
#